data_AF-A0A8H8X066-F1
#
_entry.id   AF-A0A8H8X066-F1
#
_cell.length_a   1.000
_cell.length_b   1.000
_cell.length_c   1.000
_cell.angle_alpha   90.00
_cell.angle_beta   90.00
_cell.angle_gamma   90.00
#
_symmetry.space_group_name_H-M   'P 1'
#
loop_
_entity.id
_entity.type
_entity.pdbx_description
1 polymer ?
#
loop_
_entity_poly.entity_id
_entity_poly.type
_entity_poly.pdbx_seq_one_letter_code
_entity_poly.pdbx_strand_id
1 'polypeptide(L)'
;MSNQGAAPGGYVIVIAESGGVTIEALPADGSLGLDRLQQMVGGYVQALPGFGRLFASADLVAALPRDVLALFDGQASIPCSAYCDEEGKMNRREANMLATQLWAYALVGNGMVKAAPDGEVWMSDVLVGPVVIVVGEIALCKEREA
;
A
#
# COMPACT_ATOMS: atom_id res chain seq x y z
N MET A 1 1.05 -12.72 34.96
CA MET A 1 0.37 -13.24 33.76
C MET A 1 0.65 -12.26 32.65
N SER A 2 1.71 -12.51 31.87
CA SER A 2 2.08 -11.65 30.75
C SER A 2 1.07 -11.89 29.64
N ASN A 3 0.29 -10.86 29.31
CA ASN A 3 -0.64 -10.87 28.20
C ASN A 3 0.22 -10.89 26.92
N GLN A 4 0.60 -12.08 26.46
CA GLN A 4 1.18 -12.26 25.13
C GLN A 4 0.04 -12.00 24.15
N GLY A 5 -0.13 -10.73 23.76
CA GLY A 5 -1.11 -10.34 22.76
C GLY A 5 -0.86 -11.15 21.50
N ALA A 6 -1.93 -11.72 20.93
CA ALA A 6 -1.85 -12.43 19.67
C ALA A 6 -1.14 -11.55 18.63
N ALA A 7 -0.30 -12.17 17.80
CA ALA A 7 0.36 -11.45 16.72
C ALA A 7 -0.69 -10.80 15.81
N PRO A 8 -0.44 -9.58 15.30
CA PRO A 8 -1.39 -8.90 14.42
C PRO A 8 -1.61 -9.72 13.14
N GLY A 9 -2.83 -9.71 12.60
CA GLY A 9 -3.18 -10.43 11.37
C GLY A 9 -2.61 -9.78 10.10
N GLY A 10 -2.05 -8.58 10.23
CA GLY A 10 -1.45 -7.80 9.17
C GLY A 10 -1.23 -6.36 9.60
N TYR A 11 -0.94 -5.49 8.63
CA TYR A 11 -0.75 -4.06 8.86
C TYR A 11 -1.42 -3.25 7.76
N VAL A 12 -1.86 -2.07 8.13
CA VAL A 12 -2.31 -1.02 7.22
C VAL A 12 -1.25 0.06 7.20
N ILE A 13 -0.76 0.39 6.02
CA ILE A 13 0.15 1.49 5.76
C ILE A 13 -0.67 2.58 5.08
N VAL A 14 -0.81 3.74 5.71
CA VAL A 14 -1.48 4.90 5.11
C VAL A 14 -0.42 5.92 4.71
N ILE A 15 -0.34 6.21 3.43
CA ILE A 15 0.47 7.27 2.86
C ILE A 15 -0.43 8.47 2.70
N ALA A 16 -0.29 9.44 3.61
CA ALA A 16 -1.01 10.69 3.54
C ALA A 16 -0.68 11.44 2.24
N GLU A 17 -1.58 12.33 1.84
CA GLU A 17 -1.42 13.22 0.69
C GLU A 17 -0.11 14.02 0.73
N SER A 18 0.30 14.45 1.92
CA SER A 18 1.57 15.15 2.19
C SER A 18 2.82 14.27 2.10
N GLY A 19 2.68 12.97 1.82
CA GLY A 19 3.77 11.98 1.83
C GLY A 19 4.10 11.41 3.21
N GLY A 20 3.44 11.88 4.28
CA GLY A 20 3.60 11.31 5.61
C GLY A 20 3.08 9.87 5.68
N VAL A 21 3.83 8.97 6.31
CA VAL A 21 3.44 7.55 6.44
C VAL A 21 3.01 7.25 7.87
N THR A 22 1.86 6.59 8.00
CA THR A 22 1.38 6.02 9.27
C THR A 22 1.11 4.53 9.11
N ILE A 23 1.27 3.79 10.19
CA ILE A 23 1.05 2.34 10.22
C ILE A 23 0.12 2.00 11.37
N GLU A 24 -0.85 1.13 11.08
CA GLU A 24 -1.77 0.55 12.04
C GLU A 24 -1.66 -0.97 11.97
N ALA A 25 -1.46 -1.63 13.12
CA ALA A 25 -1.55 -3.08 13.20
C ALA A 25 -3.03 -3.50 13.06
N LEU A 26 -3.30 -4.45 12.18
CA LEU A 26 -4.64 -5.03 12.08
C LEU A 26 -4.92 -5.95 13.26
N PRO A 27 -6.19 -6.14 13.63
CA PRO A 27 -6.57 -7.18 14.58
C PRO A 27 -6.05 -8.56 14.15
N ALA A 28 -6.00 -9.53 15.07
CA ALA A 28 -5.48 -10.87 14.77
C ALA A 28 -6.27 -11.60 13.67
N ASP A 29 -7.54 -11.26 13.48
CA ASP A 29 -8.38 -11.76 12.39
C ASP A 29 -8.19 -11.01 11.06
N GLY A 30 -7.27 -10.04 11.03
CA GLY A 30 -6.93 -9.13 9.93
C GLY A 30 -8.11 -8.37 9.33
N SER A 31 -9.20 -8.23 10.07
CA SER A 31 -10.37 -7.51 9.60
C SER A 31 -10.09 -6.02 9.45
N LEU A 32 -10.45 -5.48 8.28
CA LEU A 32 -10.50 -4.05 8.02
C LEU A 32 -11.87 -3.73 7.42
N GLY A 33 -12.75 -3.14 8.23
CA GLY A 33 -14.10 -2.79 7.79
C GLY A 33 -14.09 -1.76 6.66
N LEU A 34 -15.08 -1.86 5.75
CA LEU A 34 -15.23 -0.95 4.61
C LEU A 34 -15.27 0.52 5.05
N ASP A 35 -16.04 0.83 6.10
CA ASP A 35 -16.15 2.20 6.64
C ASP A 35 -14.80 2.75 7.09
N ARG A 36 -13.98 1.92 7.75
CA ARG A 36 -12.65 2.31 8.21
C ARG A 36 -11.72 2.56 7.02
N LEU A 37 -11.77 1.69 6.02
CA LEU A 37 -10.97 1.85 4.80
C LEU A 37 -11.38 3.12 4.02
N GLN A 38 -12.67 3.39 3.88
CA GLN A 38 -13.20 4.62 3.27
C GLN A 38 -12.76 5.88 4.03
N GLN A 39 -12.77 5.85 5.37
CA GLN A 39 -12.23 6.95 6.18
C GLN A 39 -10.74 7.18 5.93
N MET A 40 -9.95 6.10 5.80
CA MET A 40 -8.51 6.19 5.58
C MET A 40 -8.14 6.75 4.19
N VAL A 41 -8.82 6.34 3.13
CA VAL A 41 -8.63 6.93 1.77
C VAL A 41 -9.30 8.31 1.65
N GLY A 42 -10.19 8.65 2.59
CA GLY A 42 -10.89 9.92 2.65
C GLY A 42 -12.00 10.09 1.61
N GLY A 43 -12.62 9.00 1.15
CA GLY A 43 -13.61 9.05 0.07
C GLY A 43 -14.15 7.67 -0.31
N TYR A 44 -14.61 7.54 -1.56
CA TYR A 44 -15.12 6.26 -2.05
C TYR A 44 -13.95 5.33 -2.35
N VAL A 45 -13.86 4.22 -1.62
CA VAL A 45 -12.73 3.32 -1.74
C VAL A 45 -12.77 2.58 -3.07
N GLN A 46 -11.62 2.52 -3.72
CA GLN A 46 -11.38 1.65 -4.85
C GLN A 46 -10.03 0.95 -4.71
N ALA A 47 -9.96 -0.28 -5.23
CA ALA A 47 -8.71 -1.02 -5.28
C ALA A 47 -7.82 -0.47 -6.39
N LEU A 48 -6.53 -0.29 -6.10
CA LEU A 48 -5.53 0.13 -7.07
C LEU A 48 -5.03 -1.09 -7.86
N PRO A 49 -5.20 -1.10 -9.19
CA PRO A 49 -4.76 -2.22 -10.01
C PRO A 49 -3.23 -2.35 -10.00
N GLY A 50 -2.74 -3.59 -10.00
CA GLY A 50 -1.30 -3.88 -10.07
C GLY A 50 -0.53 -3.77 -8.75
N PHE A 51 -1.22 -3.51 -7.65
CA PHE A 51 -0.68 -3.52 -6.29
C PHE A 51 -0.82 -4.91 -5.62
N GLY A 52 -0.35 -5.97 -6.28
CA GLY A 52 -0.36 -7.33 -5.69
C GLY A 52 0.82 -7.61 -4.76
N ARG A 53 1.92 -6.84 -4.91
CA ARG A 53 3.13 -6.97 -4.09
C ARG A 53 3.75 -5.61 -3.81
N LEU A 54 4.20 -5.43 -2.58
CA LEU A 54 5.01 -4.30 -2.15
C LEU A 54 6.48 -4.72 -2.23
N PHE A 55 7.30 -3.94 -2.92
CA PHE A 55 8.73 -4.22 -3.12
C PHE A 55 9.57 -3.36 -2.19
N ALA A 56 10.60 -3.95 -1.58
CA ALA A 56 11.55 -3.22 -0.76
C ALA A 56 12.44 -2.36 -1.68
N SER A 57 12.09 -1.08 -1.86
CA SER A 57 12.96 -0.09 -2.52
C SER A 57 13.74 0.73 -1.48
N ALA A 58 14.83 1.37 -1.89
CA ALA A 58 15.60 2.24 -0.99
C ALA A 58 14.75 3.37 -0.40
N ASP A 59 13.86 3.94 -1.21
CA ASP A 59 12.92 4.98 -0.79
C ASP A 59 11.87 4.43 0.19
N LEU A 60 11.38 3.22 -0.05
CA LEU A 60 10.47 2.53 0.87
C LEU A 60 11.17 2.23 2.20
N VAL A 61 12.42 1.77 2.17
CA VAL A 61 13.24 1.53 3.37
C VAL A 61 13.50 2.82 4.15
N ALA A 62 13.67 3.94 3.47
CA ALA A 62 13.85 5.24 4.12
C ALA A 62 12.54 5.81 4.69
N ALA A 63 11.40 5.54 4.04
CA ALA A 63 10.12 6.13 4.38
C ALA A 63 9.30 5.30 5.39
N LEU A 64 9.54 3.99 5.51
CA LEU A 64 8.74 3.11 6.36
C LEU A 64 9.38 2.86 7.73
N PRO A 65 8.57 2.89 8.81
CA PRO A 65 8.99 2.42 10.12
C PRO A 65 9.56 1.00 10.11
N ARG A 66 10.52 0.77 11.02
CA ARG A 66 11.25 -0.51 11.13
C ARG A 66 10.33 -1.72 11.26
N ASP A 67 9.19 -1.57 11.92
CA ASP A 67 8.23 -2.65 12.12
C ASP A 67 7.63 -3.15 10.80
N VAL A 68 7.46 -2.27 9.81
CA VAL A 68 7.04 -2.69 8.47
C VAL A 68 8.19 -3.28 7.67
N LEU A 69 9.41 -2.75 7.83
CA LEU A 69 10.58 -3.37 7.22
C LEU A 69 10.82 -4.78 7.73
N ALA A 70 10.49 -5.05 8.99
CA ALA A 70 10.52 -6.39 9.55
C ALA A 70 9.53 -7.35 8.86
N LEU A 71 8.44 -6.86 8.27
CA LEU A 71 7.49 -7.70 7.52
C LEU A 71 8.09 -8.28 6.25
N PHE A 72 9.10 -7.60 5.69
CA PHE A 72 9.81 -8.15 4.56
C PHE A 72 10.64 -9.37 4.96
N ASP A 73 11.09 -9.49 6.22
CA ASP A 73 11.85 -10.65 6.72
C ASP A 73 12.96 -11.13 5.75
N GLY A 74 13.71 -10.19 5.18
CA GLY A 74 14.75 -10.46 4.19
C GLY A 74 14.25 -10.81 2.77
N GLN A 75 12.94 -10.83 2.54
CA GLN A 75 12.32 -10.97 1.23
C GLN A 75 12.39 -9.66 0.45
N ALA A 76 12.56 -9.76 -0.87
CA ALA A 76 12.57 -8.60 -1.76
C ALA A 76 11.19 -7.94 -1.93
N SER A 77 10.11 -8.69 -1.65
CA SER A 77 8.73 -8.20 -1.74
C SER A 77 7.78 -9.00 -0.87
N ILE A 78 6.69 -8.36 -0.44
CA ILE A 78 5.61 -8.99 0.33
C ILE A 78 4.26 -8.82 -0.39
N PRO A 79 3.30 -9.75 -0.22
CA PRO A 79 1.95 -9.58 -0.73
C PRO A 79 1.26 -8.36 -0.14
N CYS A 80 0.50 -7.64 -0.98
CA CYS A 80 -0.29 -6.51 -0.53
C CYS A 80 -1.56 -6.33 -1.37
N SER A 81 -2.43 -5.44 -0.92
CA SER A 81 -3.46 -4.79 -1.72
C SER A 81 -3.41 -3.30 -1.42
N ALA A 82 -3.66 -2.44 -2.40
CA ALA A 82 -3.70 -1.00 -2.18
C ALA A 82 -5.04 -0.40 -2.61
N TYR A 83 -5.39 0.72 -1.99
CA TYR A 83 -6.68 1.37 -2.14
C TYR A 83 -6.51 2.89 -2.15
N CYS A 84 -7.34 3.57 -2.93
CA CYS A 84 -7.39 5.03 -3.00
C CYS A 84 -8.84 5.54 -3.13
N ASP A 85 -8.98 6.86 -3.14
CA ASP A 85 -10.19 7.58 -3.56
C ASP A 85 -9.96 8.16 -4.97
N GLU A 86 -10.50 7.50 -6.00
CA GLU A 86 -10.32 7.94 -7.41
C GLU A 86 -11.02 9.27 -7.69
N GLU A 87 -12.10 9.60 -6.96
CA GLU A 87 -12.75 10.90 -7.06
C GLU A 87 -11.85 12.04 -6.55
N GLY A 88 -10.76 11.73 -5.82
CA GLY A 88 -9.76 12.69 -5.39
C GLY A 88 -9.21 13.55 -6.54
N LYS A 89 -9.12 13.00 -7.76
CA LYS A 89 -8.66 13.75 -8.95
C LYS A 89 -9.68 14.81 -9.37
N MET A 90 -10.95 14.43 -9.38
CA MET A 90 -12.07 15.35 -9.68
C MET A 90 -12.19 16.43 -8.62
N ASN A 91 -11.88 16.08 -7.37
CA ASN A 91 -11.88 16.97 -6.22
C ASN A 91 -10.59 17.80 -6.09
N ARG A 92 -9.64 17.70 -7.04
CA ARG A 92 -8.38 18.45 -7.09
C ARG A 92 -7.51 18.25 -5.84
N ARG A 93 -7.48 17.04 -5.29
CA ARG A 93 -6.48 16.66 -4.28
C ARG A 93 -5.08 16.73 -4.88
N GLU A 94 -4.11 16.98 -4.02
CA GLU A 94 -2.69 17.02 -4.35
C GLU A 94 -2.19 15.62 -4.74
N ALA A 95 -1.17 15.61 -5.59
CA ALA A 95 -0.51 14.39 -6.02
C ALA A 95 0.28 13.76 -4.87
N ASN A 96 0.01 12.49 -4.61
CA ASN A 96 0.75 11.69 -3.67
C ASN A 96 1.92 11.01 -4.39
N MET A 97 3.04 11.73 -4.49
CA MET A 97 4.20 11.28 -5.25
C MET A 97 4.85 10.02 -4.67
N LEU A 98 4.87 9.88 -3.34
CA LEU A 98 5.37 8.67 -2.70
C LEU A 98 4.52 7.45 -3.07
N ALA A 99 3.19 7.55 -2.93
CA ALA A 99 2.30 6.45 -3.30
C ALA A 99 2.40 6.14 -4.81
N THR A 100 2.49 7.17 -5.65
CA THR A 100 2.66 7.02 -7.11
C THR A 100 3.94 6.28 -7.45
N GLN A 101 5.07 6.59 -6.81
CA GLN A 101 6.33 5.87 -7.03
C GLN A 101 6.24 4.41 -6.58
N LEU A 102 5.63 4.15 -5.42
CA LEU A 102 5.42 2.77 -4.96
C LEU A 102 4.52 1.97 -5.89
N TRP A 103 3.50 2.62 -6.45
CA TRP A 103 2.66 2.02 -7.46
C TRP A 103 3.43 1.67 -8.73
N ALA A 104 4.28 2.59 -9.20
CA ALA A 104 5.14 2.38 -10.35
C ALA A 104 6.05 1.15 -10.16
N TYR A 105 6.67 1.03 -8.99
CA TYR A 105 7.48 -0.14 -8.64
C TYR A 105 6.66 -1.43 -8.56
N ALA A 106 5.45 -1.39 -8.00
CA ALA A 106 4.56 -2.54 -7.97
C ALA A 106 4.19 -3.00 -9.39
N LEU A 107 3.86 -2.07 -10.29
CA LEU A 107 3.54 -2.39 -11.69
C LEU A 107 4.73 -3.04 -12.42
N VAL A 108 5.96 -2.53 -12.21
CA VAL A 108 7.17 -3.14 -12.80
C VAL A 108 7.42 -4.51 -12.20
N GLY A 109 7.40 -4.63 -10.88
CA GLY A 109 7.68 -5.87 -10.18
C GLY A 109 6.67 -6.98 -10.47
N ASN A 110 5.43 -6.62 -10.77
CA ASN A 110 4.38 -7.54 -11.23
C ASN A 110 4.39 -7.77 -12.76
N GLY A 111 5.36 -7.21 -13.48
CA GLY A 111 5.53 -7.39 -14.92
C GLY A 111 4.46 -6.73 -15.79
N MET A 112 3.66 -5.82 -15.22
CA MET A 112 2.59 -5.12 -15.93
C MET A 112 3.12 -3.99 -16.81
N VAL A 113 4.23 -3.37 -16.39
CA VAL A 113 4.94 -2.34 -17.16
C VAL A 113 6.43 -2.64 -17.19
N LYS A 114 7.13 -2.14 -18.21
CA LYS A 114 8.59 -2.23 -18.31
C LYS A 114 9.21 -0.91 -17.89
N ALA A 115 10.23 -0.96 -17.03
CA ALA A 115 11.06 0.20 -16.76
C ALA A 115 11.81 0.62 -18.04
N ALA A 116 12.07 1.93 -18.16
CA ALA A 116 12.95 2.48 -19.18
C ALA A 116 14.41 2.02 -18.95
N PRO A 117 15.30 2.16 -19.95
CA PRO A 117 16.70 1.71 -19.83
C PRO A 117 17.50 2.38 -18.70
N ASP A 118 17.08 3.56 -18.25
CA ASP A 118 17.62 4.30 -17.12
C ASP A 118 17.05 3.84 -15.76
N GLY A 119 16.12 2.88 -15.76
CA GLY A 119 15.44 2.38 -14.57
C GLY A 119 14.22 3.19 -14.17
N GLU A 120 13.88 4.27 -14.87
CA GLU A 120 12.69 5.06 -14.58
C GLU A 120 11.41 4.37 -15.06
N VAL A 121 10.31 4.67 -14.37
CA VAL A 121 8.98 4.18 -14.74
C VAL A 121 8.12 5.38 -15.09
N TRP A 122 7.83 5.52 -16.38
CA TRP A 122 7.05 6.63 -16.90
C TRP A 122 5.57 6.31 -16.71
N MET A 123 4.97 6.96 -15.71
CA MET A 123 3.54 6.84 -15.43
C MET A 123 2.77 7.97 -16.13
N SER A 124 1.74 7.61 -16.89
CA SER A 124 0.79 8.58 -17.46
C SER A 124 -0.23 9.07 -16.44
N ASP A 125 -0.29 8.43 -15.28
CA ASP A 125 -1.27 8.68 -14.24
C ASP A 125 -0.58 8.83 -12.88
N VAL A 126 -1.22 9.57 -11.98
CA VAL A 126 -0.72 9.83 -10.63
C VAL A 126 -1.79 9.50 -9.60
N LEU A 127 -1.34 9.00 -8.45
CA LEU A 127 -2.22 8.85 -7.29
C LEU A 127 -2.35 10.21 -6.59
N VAL A 128 -3.55 10.51 -6.11
CA VAL A 128 -3.85 11.76 -5.41
C VAL A 128 -4.50 11.45 -4.07
N GLY A 129 -4.32 12.36 -3.10
CA GLY A 129 -4.85 12.16 -1.75
C GLY A 129 -4.20 10.99 -0.99
N PRO A 130 -4.82 10.55 0.11
CA PRO A 130 -4.33 9.41 0.88
C PRO A 130 -4.43 8.08 0.13
N VAL A 131 -3.41 7.25 0.24
CA VAL A 131 -3.37 5.88 -0.30
C VAL A 131 -3.16 4.90 0.84
N VAL A 132 -3.93 3.82 0.83
CA VAL A 132 -3.92 2.79 1.87
C VAL A 132 -3.38 1.49 1.29
N ILE A 133 -2.32 0.94 1.88
CA ILE A 133 -1.74 -0.34 1.50
C ILE A 133 -1.95 -1.32 2.66
N VAL A 134 -2.58 -2.44 2.39
CA VAL A 134 -2.79 -3.53 3.34
C VAL A 134 -1.78 -4.63 3.07
N VAL A 135 -1.05 -5.06 4.10
CA VAL A 135 -0.03 -6.12 4.03
C VAL A 135 -0.32 -7.19 5.08
N GLY A 136 -0.01 -8.45 4.76
CA GLY A 136 -0.26 -9.62 5.62
C GLY A 136 -1.05 -10.72 4.92
N GLU A 137 -1.25 -11.87 5.60
CA GLU A 137 -1.91 -13.07 5.05
C GLU A 137 -3.28 -12.78 4.42
N ILE A 138 -4.00 -11.77 4.95
CA ILE A 138 -5.36 -11.41 4.53
C ILE A 138 -5.39 -10.42 3.36
N ALA A 139 -4.26 -9.77 3.03
CA ALA A 139 -4.16 -8.94 1.83
C ALA A 139 -4.43 -9.75 0.54
N LEU A 140 -4.33 -11.08 0.60
CA LEU A 140 -4.53 -12.01 -0.52
C LEU A 140 -5.99 -12.43 -0.75
N CYS A 141 -6.93 -12.06 0.12
CA CYS A 141 -8.29 -12.61 0.09
C CYS A 141 -9.18 -12.16 -1.09
N LYS A 142 -8.70 -11.34 -2.04
CA LYS A 142 -9.49 -10.94 -3.23
C LYS A 142 -8.90 -11.29 -4.59
N GLU A 143 -7.65 -11.75 -4.68
CA GLU A 143 -7.06 -12.15 -5.98
C GLU A 143 -7.26 -13.63 -6.33
N ARG A 144 -7.74 -14.47 -5.41
CA ARG A 144 -7.94 -15.91 -5.64
C ARG A 144 -9.33 -16.32 -6.16
N GLU A 145 -10.24 -15.38 -6.37
CA GLU A 145 -11.61 -15.65 -6.83
C GLU A 145 -11.97 -15.05 -8.21
N ALA A 146 -10.97 -14.66 -9.02
CA ALA A 146 -11.15 -14.20 -10.40
C ALA A 146 -10.64 -15.22 -11.42
#